data_AF-A0A955LDC2-F1
#
_entry.id   AF-A0A955LDC2-F1
#
_cell.length_a   1.000
_cell.length_b   1.000
_cell.length_c   1.000
_cell.angle_alpha   90.00
_cell.angle_beta   90.00
_cell.angle_gamma   90.00
#
_symmetry.space_group_name_H-M   'P 1'
#
loop_
_entity.id
_entity.type
_entity.pdbx_description
1 polymer ?
#
loop_
_entity_poly.entity_id
_entity_poly.type
_entity_poly.pdbx_seq_one_letter_code
_entity_poly.pdbx_strand_id
1 'polypeptide(L)' 'MNRMEELVRENLLLVGEDPDREGLLRTPQRVAKAWEFLTEGYTKNIDEVLNEAIFEERYDE' A
#
# COMPACT_ATOMS: atom_id res chain seq x y z
N MET A 1 -16.23 -4.95 4.34
CA MET A 1 -15.20 -4.14 3.68
C MET A 1 -14.58 -3.22 4.72
N ASN A 2 -13.30 -2.90 4.60
CA ASN A 2 -12.75 -1.79 5.40
C ASN A 2 -13.10 -0.45 4.73
N ARG A 3 -12.88 0.67 5.43
CA ARG A 3 -13.26 2.01 4.93
C ARG A 3 -12.60 2.37 3.59
N MET A 4 -11.38 1.88 3.32
CA MET A 4 -10.70 2.12 2.05
C MET A 4 -11.37 1.36 0.91
N GLU A 5 -11.76 0.09 1.13
CA GLU A 5 -12.50 -0.70 0.15
C GLU A 5 -13.85 -0.05 -0.20
N GLU A 6 -14.57 0.48 0.79
CA GLU A 6 -15.83 1.21 0.56
C GLU A 6 -15.63 2.44 -0.32
N LEU A 7 -14.60 3.25 -0.04
CA LEU A 7 -14.26 4.44 -0.83
C LEU A 7 -13.83 4.08 -2.26
N VAL A 8 -13.10 2.99 -2.46
CA VAL A 8 -12.75 2.52 -3.80
C VAL A 8 -13.98 2.04 -4.55
N ARG A 9 -14.90 1.34 -3.88
CA ARG A 9 -16.18 0.93 -4.50
C ARG A 9 -17.00 2.15 -4.92
N GLU A 10 -17.06 3.18 -4.09
CA GLU A 10 -17.71 4.45 -4.41
C GLU A 10 -17.01 5.16 -5.58
N ASN A 11 -15.67 5.16 -5.61
CA ASN A 11 -14.91 5.73 -6.72
C ASN A 11 -15.25 5.06 -8.06
N LEU A 12 -15.39 3.73 -8.09
CA LEU A 12 -15.84 3.00 -9.28
C LEU A 12 -17.22 3.48 -9.75
N LEU A 13 -18.17 3.65 -8.84
CA LEU A 13 -19.49 4.21 -9.18
C LEU A 13 -19.39 5.64 -9.74
N LEU A 14 -18.55 6.48 -9.14
CA LEU A 14 -18.38 7.89 -9.55
C LEU A 14 -17.77 8.03 -10.95
N VAL A 15 -16.94 7.08 -11.38
CA VAL A 15 -16.37 7.06 -12.74
C VAL A 15 -17.26 6.34 -13.76
N GLY A 16 -18.45 5.88 -13.35
CA GLY A 16 -19.42 5.21 -14.22
C GLY A 16 -19.16 3.72 -14.45
N GLU A 17 -18.32 3.09 -13.62
CA GLU A 17 -18.10 1.64 -13.63
C GLU A 17 -19.14 0.90 -12.79
N ASP A 18 -19.40 -0.36 -13.14
CA ASP A 18 -20.20 -1.30 -12.34
C ASP A 18 -19.29 -2.09 -11.39
N PRO A 19 -19.30 -1.83 -10.06
CA PRO A 19 -18.43 -2.54 -9.12
C PRO A 19 -18.77 -4.03 -8.97
N ASP A 20 -19.98 -4.44 -9.38
CA ASP A 20 -20.46 -5.81 -9.24
C ASP A 20 -20.11 -6.68 -10.48
N ARG A 21 -19.48 -6.09 -11.52
CA ARG A 21 -18.94 -6.84 -12.65
C ARG A 21 -17.80 -7.76 -12.21
N GLU A 22 -17.71 -8.95 -12.81
CA GLU A 22 -16.76 -10.02 -12.42
C GLU A 22 -15.31 -9.52 -12.22
N GLY A 23 -14.81 -8.67 -13.12
CA GLY A 23 -13.46 -8.12 -13.04
C GLY A 23 -13.21 -7.12 -11.89
N LEU A 24 -14.26 -6.50 -11.35
CA LEU A 24 -14.18 -5.45 -10.33
C LEU A 24 -14.58 -5.89 -8.93
N LEU A 25 -15.22 -7.05 -8.76
CA LEU A 25 -15.64 -7.57 -7.46
C LEU A 25 -14.52 -7.51 -6.40
N ARG A 26 -13.28 -7.79 -6.82
CA ARG A 26 -12.09 -7.75 -5.96
C ARG A 26 -11.23 -6.50 -6.12
N THR A 27 -11.60 -5.55 -6.99
CA THR A 27 -10.85 -4.29 -7.17
C THR A 27 -10.76 -3.49 -5.87
N PRO A 28 -11.84 -3.27 -5.10
CA PRO A 28 -11.76 -2.56 -3.84
C PRO A 28 -10.69 -3.12 -2.88
N GLN A 29 -10.68 -4.44 -2.70
CA GLN A 29 -9.69 -5.14 -1.86
C GLN A 29 -8.26 -4.98 -2.40
N ARG A 30 -8.05 -5.16 -3.71
CA ARG A 30 -6.72 -5.03 -4.33
C ARG A 30 -6.17 -3.62 -4.19
N VAL A 31 -7.01 -2.60 -4.39
CA VAL A 31 -6.60 -1.20 -4.29
C VAL A 31 -6.33 -0.82 -2.83
N ALA A 32 -7.15 -1.27 -1.88
CA ALA A 32 -6.88 -1.05 -0.46
C ALA A 32 -5.51 -1.63 -0.04
N LYS A 33 -5.20 -2.86 -0.47
CA LYS A 33 -3.90 -3.49 -0.23
C LYS A 33 -2.74 -2.77 -0.93
N ALA A 34 -2.97 -2.25 -2.14
CA ALA A 34 -1.98 -1.45 -2.84
C ALA A 34 -1.67 -0.15 -2.07
N TRP A 35 -2.68 0.51 -1.51
CA TRP A 35 -2.48 1.69 -0.67
C TRP A 35 -1.68 1.38 0.59
N GLU A 36 -1.99 0.29 1.29
CA GLU A 36 -1.19 -0.17 2.44
C GLU A 36 0.29 -0.33 2.06
N PHE A 37 0.57 -1.02 0.96
CA PHE A 37 1.94 -1.23 0.48
C PHE A 37 2.64 0.07 0.06
N LEU A 38 1.96 0.94 -0.69
CA LEU A 38 2.53 2.20 -1.17
C LEU A 38 2.81 3.19 -0.03
N THR A 39 2.09 3.07 1.09
CA THR A 39 2.17 3.99 2.22
C THR A 39 2.80 3.38 3.47
N GLU A 40 3.26 2.12 3.41
CA GLU A 40 3.83 1.39 4.55
C GLU A 40 5.04 2.11 5.18
N GLY A 41 5.74 2.92 4.40
CA GLY A 41 6.88 3.72 4.86
C GLY A 41 6.55 4.68 6.02
N TYR A 42 5.32 5.18 6.11
CA TYR A 42 4.93 6.09 7.22
C TYR A 42 4.91 5.38 8.58
N THR A 43 4.76 4.06 8.59
CA THR A 43 4.71 3.24 9.80
C THR A 43 6.00 2.45 10.02
N LYS A 44 7.00 2.58 9.14
CA LYS A 44 8.29 1.91 9.30
C LYS A 44 9.17 2.66 10.30
N ASN A 45 9.88 1.90 11.12
CA ASN A 45 10.92 2.42 12.01
C ASN A 45 12.28 2.31 11.30
N ILE A 46 13.06 3.40 11.28
CA ILE A 46 14.39 3.42 10.67
C ILE A 46 15.38 2.48 11.36
N ASP A 47 15.28 2.31 12.68
CA ASP A 47 16.15 1.43 13.46
C ASP A 47 15.91 -0.04 13.10
N GLU A 48 14.64 -0.42 12.93
CA GLU A 48 14.25 -1.76 12.47
C GLU A 48 14.68 -2.01 11.02
N VAL A 49 14.64 -0.97 10.17
CA VAL A 49 15.08 -1.06 8.77
C VAL A 49 16.60 -1.16 8.65
N LEU A 50 17.35 -0.40 9.46
CA LEU A 50 18.82 -0.47 9.49
C LEU A 50 19.29 -1.80 10.08
N ASN A 51 18.57 -2.35 11.06
CA ASN A 51 18.86 -3.64 11.69
C ASN A 51 20.35 -3.79 12.07
N GLU A 52 20.92 -2.75 12.69
CA GLU A 52 22.32 -2.69 13.13
C GLU A 52 23.36 -2.98 12.03
N ALA A 53 22.99 -2.85 10.75
CA ALA A 53 23.86 -3.12 9.60
C ALA A 53 24.85 -1.96 9.34
N ILE A 54 25.59 -1.57 10.38
CA ILE A 54 26.65 -0.57 10.32
C ILE A 54 27.99 -1.32 10.38
N PHE A 55 28.80 -1.17 9.33
CA PHE A 55 30.11 -1.81 9.22
C PHE A 55 31.20 -0.74 9.18
N GLU A 56 32.20 -0.86 10.05
CA GLU A 56 33.39 -0.03 9.99
C GLU A 56 34.31 -0.56 8.87
N GLU A 57 34.38 0.16 7.76
CA GLU A 57 35.36 -0.08 6.70
C GLU A 57 36.40 1.06 6.72
N ARG A 58 37.68 0.72 6.65
CA ARG A 58 38.74 1.74 6.48
C ARG A 58 38.68 2.24 5.04
N TYR A 59 38.04 3.37 4.83
CA TYR A 59 38.19 4.16 3.61
C TYR A 59 39.48 4.97 3.72
N ASP A 60 40.54 4.44 3.11
CA ASP A 60 41.78 5.17 2.87
C ASP A 60 41.66 5.80 1.47
N GLU A 61 41.62 7.14 1.40
CA GLU A 61 41.70 7.91 0.14
C GLU A 61 43.15 7.99 -0.36
#